data_AF-A0A946DZR1-F1
#
_entry.id   AF-A0A946DZR1-F1
#
_cell.length_a   1.000
_cell.length_b   1.000
_cell.length_c   1.000
_cell.angle_alpha   90.00
_cell.angle_beta   90.00
_cell.angle_gamma   90.00
#
_symmetry.space_group_name_H-M   'P 1'
#
loop_
_entity.id
_entity.type
_entity.pdbx_description
1 polymer ?
#
loop_
_entity_poly.entity_id
_entity_poly.type
_entity_poly.pdbx_seq_one_letter_code
_entity_poly.pdbx_strand_id
1 'polypeptide(L)' 'MARDPRYDILFEPVQIGPVTARNRFYQVPHCNGMGRKHPTSMAVMRGIKAEGG' A
#
# COMPACT_ATOMS: atom_id res chain seq x y z
N MET A 1 -8.72 -18.86 9.30
CA MET A 1 -9.99 -18.70 8.56
C MET A 1 -9.64 -18.51 7.09
N ALA A 2 -10.29 -19.23 6.18
CA ALA A 2 -10.10 -19.00 4.74
C ALA A 2 -10.72 -17.65 4.35
N ARG A 3 -10.13 -16.97 3.36
CA ARG A 3 -10.66 -15.71 2.80
C ARG A 3 -11.99 -16.01 2.12
N ASP A 4 -13.01 -15.17 2.36
CA ASP A 4 -14.28 -15.25 1.63
C ASP A 4 -14.04 -14.97 0.14
N PRO A 5 -14.49 -15.85 -0.78
CA PRO A 5 -14.26 -15.70 -2.22
C PRO A 5 -14.71 -14.35 -2.81
N ARG A 6 -15.69 -13.68 -2.19
CA ARG A 6 -16.13 -12.34 -2.62
C ARG A 6 -15.03 -11.28 -2.58
N TYR A 7 -13.97 -11.51 -1.79
CA TYR A 7 -12.83 -10.60 -1.68
C TYR A 7 -11.66 -10.97 -2.60
N ASP A 8 -11.71 -12.08 -3.34
CA ASP A 8 -10.61 -12.50 -4.21
C ASP A 8 -10.28 -11.42 -5.25
N ILE A 9 -11.30 -10.73 -5.77
CA ILE A 9 -11.14 -9.61 -6.70
C ILE A 9 -10.19 -8.53 -6.18
N LEU A 10 -10.14 -8.28 -4.87
CA LEU A 10 -9.28 -7.25 -4.27
C LEU A 10 -7.78 -7.58 -4.39
N PHE A 11 -7.44 -8.83 -4.67
CA PHE A 11 -6.06 -9.32 -4.76
C PHE A 11 -5.63 -9.63 -6.21
N GLU A 12 -6.47 -9.33 -7.20
CA GLU A 12 -6.09 -9.42 -8.60
C GLU A 12 -5.10 -8.30 -8.97
N PRO A 13 -4.11 -8.59 -9.85
CA PRO A 13 -3.16 -7.59 -10.30
C PRO A 13 -3.82 -6.54 -11.20
N VAL A 14 -3.28 -5.31 -11.18
CA VAL A 14 -3.77 -4.18 -11.99
C VAL A 14 -2.60 -3.52 -12.73
N GLN A 15 -2.71 -3.39 -14.05
CA GLN A 15 -1.73 -2.66 -14.86
C GLN A 15 -1.92 -1.15 -14.70
N ILE A 16 -0.84 -0.44 -14.38
CA ILE A 16 -0.81 1.02 -14.22
C ILE A 16 0.36 1.56 -15.06
N GLY A 17 0.08 1.95 -16.30
CA GLY A 17 1.12 2.37 -17.25
C GLY A 17 2.18 1.27 -17.45
N PRO A 18 3.47 1.52 -17.18
CA PRO A 18 4.54 0.53 -17.37
C PRO A 18 4.70 -0.47 -16.21
N VAL A 19 3.97 -0.31 -15.10
CA VAL A 19 4.11 -1.18 -13.91
C VAL A 19 2.81 -1.93 -13.59
N THR A 20 2.92 -3.05 -12.88
CA THR A 20 1.77 -3.85 -12.43
C THR A 20 1.68 -3.82 -10.91
N ALA A 21 0.58 -3.33 -10.36
CA ALA A 21 0.28 -3.43 -8.94
C ALA A 21 -0.19 -4.86 -8.61
N ARG A 22 0.28 -5.42 -7.49
CA ARG A 22 -0.01 -6.81 -7.09
C ARG A 22 -1.46 -7.06 -6.65
N ASN A 23 -2.16 -6.01 -6.26
CA ASN A 23 -3.51 -6.07 -5.71
C ASN A 23 -4.20 -4.69 -5.90
N ARG A 24 -5.46 -4.59 -5.46
CA ARG A 24 -6.28 -3.38 -5.59
C ARG A 24 -6.20 -2.45 -4.37
N PHE A 25 -5.28 -2.68 -3.45
CA PHE A 25 -5.07 -1.82 -2.28
C PHE A 25 -4.12 -0.68 -2.64
N TYR A 26 -4.61 0.56 -2.56
CA TYR A 26 -3.84 1.74 -2.95
C TYR A 26 -3.77 2.76 -1.80
N GLN A 27 -2.57 2.96 -1.28
CA GLN A 27 -2.30 3.97 -0.26
C GLN A 27 -2.02 5.33 -0.94
N VAL A 28 -3.07 6.15 -1.03
CA VAL A 28 -3.04 7.49 -1.63
C VAL A 28 -2.14 8.47 -0.87
N PRO A 29 -1.65 9.55 -1.52
CA PRO A 29 -0.87 10.57 -0.83
C PRO A 29 -1.58 11.12 0.42
N HIS A 30 -0.89 11.11 1.56
CA HIS A 30 -1.38 11.67 2.83
C HIS A 30 -0.24 12.26 3.66
N CYS A 31 -0.56 13.26 4.48
CA CYS A 31 0.36 13.87 5.43
C CYS A 31 0.44 13.07 6.74
N ASN A 32 1.52 13.27 7.51
CA ASN A 32 1.75 12.58 8.78
C ASN A 32 2.50 13.44 9.82
N GLY A 33 2.58 14.76 9.59
CA GLY A 33 3.29 15.71 10.44
C GLY A 33 4.83 15.61 10.42
N MET A 34 5.41 14.55 9.87
CA MET A 34 6.86 14.31 9.87
C MET A 34 7.57 15.08 8.74
N GLY A 35 7.05 14.92 7.52
CA GLY A 35 7.57 15.58 6.31
C GLY A 35 9.10 15.54 6.21
N ARG A 36 9.70 16.66 5.83
CA ARG A 36 11.16 16.82 5.73
C ARG A 36 11.86 16.95 7.09
N LYS A 37 11.13 17.25 8.18
CA LYS A 37 11.72 17.41 9.51
C LYS A 37 12.09 16.07 10.14
N HIS A 38 11.29 15.03 9.88
CA HIS A 38 11.52 13.67 10.39
C HIS A 38 11.43 12.61 9.29
N PRO A 39 12.36 12.63 8.31
CA PRO A 39 12.28 11.78 7.12
C PRO A 39 12.42 10.28 7.44
N THR A 40 13.25 9.90 8.42
CA THR A 40 13.43 8.51 8.83
C THR A 40 12.15 7.92 9.43
N SER A 41 11.50 8.65 10.34
CA SER A 41 10.21 8.21 10.92
C SER A 41 9.13 8.06 9.84
N MET A 42 9.10 8.98 8.86
CA MET A 42 8.21 8.86 7.72
C MET A 42 8.52 7.60 6.90
N ALA A 43 9.79 7.34 6.59
CA ALA A 43 10.20 6.17 5.81
C ALA A 43 9.82 4.85 6.51
N VAL A 44 10.07 4.74 7.82
CA VAL A 44 9.69 3.56 8.61
C VAL A 44 8.17 3.37 8.59
N MET A 45 7.39 4.43 8.78
CA MET A 45 5.93 4.33 8.70
C MET A 45 5.44 3.84 7.32
N ARG A 46 6.09 4.27 6.23
CA ARG A 46 5.80 3.73 4.88
C ARG A 46 6.21 2.26 4.74
N GLY A 47 7.31 1.84 5.35
CA GLY A 47 7.77 0.45 5.40
C GLY A 47 6.72 -0.49 6.01
N ILE A 48 6.15 -0.10 7.16
CA ILE A 48 5.08 -0.87 7.81
C ILE A 48 3.85 -1.03 6.89
N LYS A 49 3.54 -0.04 6.05
CA LYS A 49 2.45 -0.18 5.06
C LYS A 49 2.82 -1.17 3.95
N ALA A 50 4.06 -1.14 3.47
CA ALA A 50 4.52 -2.08 2.44
C ALA A 50 4.51 -3.54 2.93
N GLU A 51 4.90 -3.77 4.18
CA GLU A 51 4.81 -5.08 4.86
C GLU A 51 3.35 -5.56 5.01
N GLY A 52 2.43 -4.62 5.26
CA GLY A 52 1.02 -4.93 5.55
C GLY A 52 0.18 -5.39 4.35
N GLY A 53 0.58 -5.07 3.11
CA GLY A 53 -0.22 -5.40 1.92
C GLY A 53 -0.36 -4.26 0.94
#